data_AF-A0A226DWP3-F1
#
_entry.id   AF-A0A226DWP3-F1
#
_cell.length_a   1.000
_cell.length_b   1.000
_cell.length_c   1.000
_cell.angle_alpha   90.00
_cell.angle_beta   90.00
_cell.angle_gamma   90.00
#
_symmetry.space_group_name_H-M   'P 1'
#
loop_
_entity.id
_entity.type
_entity.pdbx_description
1 polymer ?
#
loop_
_entity_poly.entity_id
_entity_poly.type
_entity_poly.pdbx_seq_one_letter_code
_entity_poly.pdbx_strand_id
1 'polypeptide(L)'
;MLLFAHSTTLPPSRKPFMQNWEINLRQSIPFRLKTDQMQLTWESQKFELISPHVVKNPKKGNQKQWRSTNGKHPTKASPNWAEGDFICAFDQSCITSGTPSKCYRLLSAFPISFGEEHLPEFLVALLYLAADFTLNSISNPNRLHFFRQLNLFNSKHGFHPIGFSYLRENNSYSVLRGDIERDFLRCGKTVLISKSTQLESEYEYLSRNYPNTKLFKSSQGVQGYSGGLSFHHPWKSVVVKRFKTTVEAGVWGYVEREEKRRINYNRIPVMKHAKDDKPTNIATLGGAFLTVFILAGSLACVTILVFIIECRSRITLLTTNIRRAYTLRRYRKLKKLAAMAVILAAVGVCEKGKNN
;
A
#
# COMPACT_ATOMS: atom_id res chain seq x y z
N MET A 1 -3.83 -50.82 15.19
CA MET A 1 -2.52 -51.38 14.83
C MET A 1 -1.49 -50.74 15.74
N LEU A 2 -1.15 -51.45 16.83
CA LEU A 2 -0.28 -50.97 17.91
C LEU A 2 1.18 -51.24 17.51
N LEU A 3 2.03 -50.21 17.55
CA LEU A 3 3.48 -50.35 17.42
C LEU A 3 4.14 -49.73 18.66
N PHE A 4 4.80 -50.60 19.42
CA PHE A 4 5.76 -50.25 20.47
C PHE A 4 7.06 -49.76 19.82
N ALA A 5 7.62 -48.67 20.33
CA ALA A 5 8.97 -48.21 19.98
C ALA A 5 9.92 -48.42 21.17
N HIS A 6 10.99 -49.15 20.90
CA HIS A 6 12.10 -49.44 21.80
C HIS A 6 12.92 -48.18 22.10
N SER A 7 13.28 -48.01 23.36
CA SER A 7 14.23 -47.00 23.84
C SER A 7 15.66 -47.51 23.64
N THR A 8 16.48 -46.76 22.89
CA THR A 8 17.93 -46.98 22.81
C THR A 8 18.65 -45.69 23.18
N THR A 9 19.41 -45.79 24.29
CA THR A 9 20.34 -44.81 24.83
C THR A 9 21.58 -44.69 23.93
N LEU A 10 21.97 -43.46 23.61
CA LEU A 10 23.25 -43.12 22.98
C LEU A 10 23.98 -42.00 23.77
N PRO A 11 25.33 -41.99 23.75
CA PRO A 11 26.17 -41.21 24.67
C PRO A 11 26.43 -39.76 24.21
N PRO A 12 26.91 -38.87 25.10
CA PRO A 12 27.07 -37.44 24.79
C PRO A 12 28.33 -37.19 23.96
N SER A 13 28.16 -36.64 22.76
CA SER A 13 29.28 -36.23 21.89
C SER A 13 29.25 -34.74 21.56
N ARG A 14 30.30 -34.07 22.04
CA ARG A 14 31.01 -32.86 21.56
C ARG A 14 30.26 -31.76 20.79
N LYS A 15 30.32 -30.57 21.38
CA LYS A 15 30.00 -29.24 20.81
C LYS A 15 30.94 -28.85 19.65
N PRO A 16 30.44 -28.15 18.63
CA PRO A 16 31.18 -27.11 17.91
C PRO A 16 30.69 -25.72 18.40
N PHE A 17 31.55 -24.89 18.98
CA PHE A 17 32.34 -23.85 18.29
C PHE A 17 31.48 -22.87 17.48
N MET A 18 30.86 -21.90 18.16
CA MET A 18 30.41 -20.64 17.58
C MET A 18 31.40 -19.55 18.00
N GLN A 19 32.09 -18.96 17.02
CA GLN A 19 32.85 -17.74 17.17
C GLN A 19 32.27 -16.66 16.26
N ASN A 20 32.28 -15.44 16.80
CA ASN A 20 32.16 -14.13 16.14
C ASN A 20 30.77 -13.61 15.77
N TRP A 21 30.14 -12.97 16.75
CA TRP A 21 29.61 -11.61 16.58
C TRP A 21 29.81 -10.81 17.88
N GLU A 22 30.96 -10.15 18.02
CA GLU A 22 31.15 -9.09 19.01
C GLU A 22 30.48 -7.81 18.48
N ILE A 23 29.34 -7.43 19.07
CA ILE A 23 28.89 -6.04 19.05
C ILE A 23 29.23 -5.46 20.42
N ASN A 24 30.13 -4.48 20.38
CA ASN A 24 30.59 -3.67 21.50
C ASN A 24 29.40 -3.04 22.25
N LEU A 25 29.01 -3.64 23.38
CA LEU A 25 28.24 -3.00 24.45
C LEU A 25 29.07 -3.06 25.74
N ARG A 26 30.15 -2.27 25.78
CA ARG A 26 30.84 -1.97 27.04
C ARG A 26 30.00 -0.99 27.86
N GLN A 27 29.18 -1.54 28.75
CA GLN A 27 29.01 -1.07 30.13
C GLN A 27 28.36 -2.22 30.93
N SER A 28 29.22 -3.04 31.50
CA SER A 28 28.87 -4.19 32.33
C SER A 28 28.48 -3.73 33.74
N ILE A 29 27.18 -3.75 34.04
CA ILE A 29 26.69 -3.90 35.42
C ILE A 29 26.51 -5.41 35.65
N PRO A 30 27.16 -6.01 36.66
CA PRO A 30 26.98 -7.43 36.94
C PRO A 30 25.63 -7.66 37.61
N PHE A 31 24.57 -7.89 36.81
CA PHE A 31 23.28 -8.35 37.32
C PHE A 31 23.33 -9.85 37.55
N ARG A 32 23.55 -10.25 38.81
CA ARG A 32 23.36 -11.62 39.29
C ARG A 32 21.85 -11.87 39.41
N LEU A 33 21.18 -12.15 38.29
CA LEU A 33 19.77 -12.54 38.26
C LEU A 33 19.64 -13.93 38.89
N LYS A 34 19.09 -14.01 40.10
CA LYS A 34 18.43 -15.23 40.57
C LYS A 34 17.33 -15.54 39.54
N THR A 35 17.37 -16.74 38.99
CA THR A 35 16.46 -17.21 37.93
C THR A 35 15.05 -17.37 38.45
N ASP A 36 14.30 -16.27 38.54
CA ASP A 36 12.86 -16.32 38.46
C ASP A 36 12.53 -16.77 37.03
N GLN A 37 12.00 -17.99 36.87
CA GLN A 37 11.71 -18.54 35.56
C GLN A 37 10.63 -17.72 34.86
N MET A 38 11.05 -16.95 33.85
CA MET A 38 10.15 -16.29 32.92
C MET A 38 9.76 -17.33 31.86
N GLN A 39 8.52 -17.80 31.90
CA GLN A 39 7.97 -18.61 30.82
C GLN A 39 7.42 -17.66 29.75
N LEU A 40 8.07 -17.68 28.58
CA LEU A 40 7.54 -17.04 27.38
C LEU A 40 6.28 -17.79 26.96
N THR A 41 5.11 -17.26 27.32
CA THR A 41 3.85 -17.70 26.72
C THR A 41 3.59 -16.94 25.42
N TRP A 42 2.88 -17.62 24.53
CA TRP A 42 2.70 -17.29 23.12
C TRP A 42 2.22 -15.86 22.87
N GLU A 43 2.79 -15.23 21.83
CA GLU A 43 2.47 -13.89 21.32
C GLU A 43 1.02 -13.80 20.80
N SER A 44 0.42 -12.60 20.78
CA SER A 44 -0.95 -12.40 20.29
C SER A 44 -1.00 -12.66 18.79
N GLN A 45 -1.50 -13.81 18.37
CA GLN A 45 -1.55 -14.21 16.98
C GLN A 45 -2.92 -13.90 16.41
N LYS A 46 -3.07 -12.70 15.84
CA LYS A 46 -4.16 -12.44 14.90
C LYS A 46 -3.70 -12.89 13.52
N PHE A 47 -4.27 -13.96 12.97
CA PHE A 47 -3.98 -14.35 11.59
C PHE A 47 -4.75 -13.45 10.64
N GLU A 48 -4.04 -12.75 9.76
CA GLU A 48 -4.60 -11.92 8.72
C GLU A 48 -4.19 -12.47 7.35
N LEU A 49 -4.80 -11.95 6.29
CA LEU A 49 -4.64 -12.46 4.93
C LEU A 49 -4.19 -11.33 3.99
N ILE A 50 -3.28 -11.65 3.09
CA ILE A 50 -3.01 -10.85 1.88
C ILE A 50 -3.32 -11.71 0.66
N SER A 51 -3.99 -11.13 -0.34
CA SER A 51 -4.21 -11.77 -1.64
C SER A 51 -3.72 -10.86 -2.78
N PRO A 52 -2.97 -11.38 -3.77
CA PRO A 52 -2.60 -10.64 -4.95
C PRO A 52 -3.76 -10.68 -5.94
N HIS A 53 -3.94 -9.59 -6.67
CA HIS A 53 -4.83 -9.53 -7.82
C HIS A 53 -4.01 -9.15 -9.04
N VAL A 54 -3.87 -10.11 -9.96
CA VAL A 54 -3.20 -9.87 -11.23
C VAL A 54 -4.16 -9.12 -12.13
N VAL A 55 -3.88 -7.82 -12.33
CA VAL A 55 -4.53 -7.07 -13.40
C VAL A 55 -3.96 -7.59 -14.71
N LYS A 56 -4.67 -8.53 -15.34
CA LYS A 56 -4.34 -8.88 -16.73
C LYS A 56 -4.57 -7.64 -17.56
N ASN A 57 -3.49 -7.06 -18.09
CA ASN A 57 -3.62 -6.01 -19.10
C ASN A 57 -4.54 -6.56 -20.19
N PRO A 58 -5.68 -5.90 -20.46
CA PRO A 58 -6.55 -6.33 -21.55
C PRO A 58 -5.68 -6.32 -22.81
N LYS A 59 -5.46 -7.49 -23.40
CA LYS A 59 -4.78 -7.58 -24.70
C LYS A 59 -5.49 -6.58 -25.61
N LYS A 60 -4.74 -5.65 -26.22
CA LYS A 60 -5.22 -4.74 -27.26
C LYS A 60 -5.72 -5.56 -28.44
N GLY A 61 -6.94 -6.08 -28.33
CA GLY A 61 -7.63 -6.88 -29.31
C GLY A 61 -9.09 -6.47 -29.24
N ASN A 62 -9.48 -5.59 -30.17
CA ASN A 62 -10.83 -5.11 -30.44
C ASN A 62 -11.63 -4.72 -29.19
N GLN A 63 -11.42 -3.48 -28.75
CA GLN A 63 -12.38 -2.73 -27.93
C GLN A 63 -13.74 -2.71 -28.64
N LYS A 64 -14.62 -3.66 -28.32
CA LYS A 64 -16.05 -3.48 -28.56
C LYS A 64 -16.51 -2.38 -27.59
N GLN A 65 -16.87 -1.26 -28.19
CA GLN A 65 -17.36 -0.05 -27.56
C GLN A 65 -18.59 -0.38 -26.69
N TRP A 66 -18.40 -0.38 -25.37
CA TRP A 66 -19.52 -0.44 -24.42
C TRP A 66 -20.25 0.90 -24.45
N ARG A 67 -21.44 0.94 -25.06
CA ARG A 67 -22.37 2.07 -24.93
C ARG A 67 -22.87 2.11 -23.48
N SER A 68 -22.45 3.15 -22.77
CA SER A 68 -22.96 3.54 -21.46
C SER A 68 -24.37 4.13 -21.62
N THR A 69 -25.39 3.42 -21.15
CA THR A 69 -26.72 3.99 -20.93
C THR A 69 -26.75 4.70 -19.56
N ASN A 70 -26.83 6.02 -19.63
CA ASN A 70 -27.35 7.01 -18.69
C ASN A 70 -27.56 6.63 -17.20
N GLY A 71 -26.86 7.38 -16.34
CA GLY A 71 -27.55 8.21 -15.35
C GLY A 71 -27.70 7.65 -13.93
N LYS A 72 -26.66 7.84 -13.11
CA LYS A 72 -26.75 8.35 -11.71
C LYS A 72 -25.34 8.52 -11.13
N HIS A 73 -25.05 9.71 -10.61
CA HIS A 73 -23.81 10.06 -9.93
C HIS A 73 -23.60 9.18 -8.68
N PRO A 74 -22.45 8.53 -8.49
CA PRO A 74 -22.08 7.97 -7.20
C PRO A 74 -21.48 9.08 -6.33
N THR A 75 -22.17 9.40 -5.24
CA THR A 75 -21.58 10.07 -4.09
C THR A 75 -20.51 9.17 -3.48
N LYS A 76 -19.44 9.80 -2.98
CA LYS A 76 -18.24 9.17 -2.40
C LYS A 76 -18.61 8.13 -1.34
N ALA A 77 -18.63 6.85 -1.74
CA ALA A 77 -18.64 5.72 -0.82
C ALA A 77 -17.19 5.44 -0.40
N SER A 78 -16.94 5.53 0.90
CA SER A 78 -15.83 4.81 1.54
C SER A 78 -16.03 3.32 1.26
N PRO A 79 -15.01 2.54 0.84
CA PRO A 79 -15.17 1.12 0.59
C PRO A 79 -15.23 0.38 1.94
N ASN A 80 -16.37 0.48 2.61
CA ASN A 80 -16.77 -0.51 3.60
C ASN A 80 -17.14 -1.75 2.80
N TRP A 81 -16.19 -2.67 2.66
CA TRP A 81 -16.43 -3.99 2.12
C TRP A 81 -17.53 -4.64 2.96
N ALA A 82 -18.66 -4.95 2.32
CA ALA A 82 -19.69 -5.76 2.94
C ALA A 82 -19.09 -7.15 3.22
N GLU A 83 -19.54 -7.75 4.31
CA GLU A 83 -19.14 -9.07 4.81
C GLU A 83 -19.17 -10.19 3.74
N GLY A 84 -19.85 -9.97 2.61
CA GLY A 84 -19.92 -10.86 1.44
C GLY A 84 -18.65 -10.95 0.57
N ASP A 85 -17.78 -9.95 0.53
CA ASP A 85 -16.58 -10.01 -0.33
C ASP A 85 -15.45 -10.84 0.29
N PHE A 86 -15.45 -10.95 1.61
CA PHE A 86 -14.61 -11.93 2.30
C PHE A 86 -15.03 -13.37 1.95
N ILE A 87 -16.33 -13.58 1.70
CA ILE A 87 -16.88 -14.87 1.30
C ILE A 87 -16.43 -15.22 -0.12
N CYS A 88 -16.29 -14.27 -1.03
CA CYS A 88 -15.79 -14.52 -2.40
C CYS A 88 -14.35 -15.07 -2.46
N ALA A 89 -13.51 -14.79 -1.45
CA ALA A 89 -12.18 -15.41 -1.35
C ALA A 89 -12.26 -16.89 -0.93
N PHE A 90 -13.38 -17.34 -0.36
CA PHE A 90 -13.62 -18.70 0.11
C PHE A 90 -14.72 -19.45 -0.65
N ASP A 91 -15.49 -18.74 -1.48
CA ASP A 91 -16.52 -19.31 -2.33
C ASP A 91 -15.93 -19.73 -3.68
N GLN A 92 -16.12 -21.01 -3.99
CA GLN A 92 -15.60 -21.68 -5.18
C GLN A 92 -16.17 -21.10 -6.48
N SER A 93 -17.24 -20.30 -6.38
CA SER A 93 -17.92 -19.58 -7.46
C SER A 93 -17.08 -18.49 -8.13
N CYS A 94 -16.02 -17.97 -7.47
CA CYS A 94 -15.17 -16.91 -8.02
C CYS A 94 -13.99 -17.41 -8.90
N ILE A 95 -13.95 -18.71 -9.21
CA ILE A 95 -12.96 -19.28 -10.12
C ILE A 95 -13.36 -18.96 -11.56
N THR A 96 -12.93 -17.78 -12.04
CA THR A 96 -12.99 -17.43 -13.47
C THR A 96 -12.27 -18.50 -14.32
N SER A 97 -12.98 -18.98 -15.34
CA SER A 97 -12.80 -20.24 -16.10
C SER A 97 -11.55 -20.36 -16.99
N GLY A 98 -10.47 -19.63 -16.70
CA GLY A 98 -9.29 -19.57 -17.59
C GLY A 98 -7.92 -19.78 -16.91
N THR A 99 -7.88 -20.14 -15.64
CA THR A 99 -6.64 -20.47 -14.92
C THR A 99 -6.72 -21.90 -14.39
N PRO A 100 -5.65 -22.71 -14.46
CA PRO A 100 -5.67 -24.06 -13.92
C PRO A 100 -6.12 -24.02 -12.46
N SER A 101 -7.11 -24.85 -12.10
CA SER A 101 -7.70 -24.95 -10.75
C SER A 101 -6.68 -25.22 -9.63
N LYS A 102 -5.45 -25.57 -9.97
CA LYS A 102 -4.33 -25.90 -9.07
C LYS A 102 -3.67 -24.70 -8.37
N CYS A 103 -4.21 -23.50 -8.59
CA CYS A 103 -3.54 -22.25 -8.29
C CYS A 103 -3.95 -21.66 -6.91
N TYR A 104 -5.19 -21.91 -6.46
CA TYR A 104 -5.64 -21.45 -5.15
C TYR A 104 -4.91 -22.18 -4.02
N ARG A 105 -4.22 -21.44 -3.16
CA ARG A 105 -3.41 -21.96 -2.05
C ARG A 105 -3.48 -21.02 -0.85
N LEU A 106 -3.42 -21.58 0.34
CA LEU A 106 -3.37 -20.89 1.63
C LEU A 106 -1.95 -21.05 2.18
N LEU A 107 -1.04 -20.16 1.78
CA LEU A 107 0.36 -20.26 2.16
C LEU A 107 0.61 -19.53 3.48
N SER A 108 1.53 -20.03 4.30
CA SER A 108 2.00 -19.32 5.50
C SER A 108 3.50 -19.47 5.67
N ALA A 109 4.09 -18.68 6.56
CA ALA A 109 5.48 -18.82 6.94
C ALA A 109 5.75 -20.19 7.61
N PHE A 110 7.01 -20.59 7.62
CA PHE A 110 7.51 -21.75 8.38
C PHE A 110 8.32 -21.25 9.59
N PRO A 111 8.24 -21.93 10.74
CA PRO A 111 9.01 -21.55 11.92
C PRO A 111 10.53 -21.67 11.67
N ILE A 112 11.32 -20.77 12.27
CA ILE A 112 12.80 -20.71 12.11
C ILE A 112 13.50 -21.82 12.92
N SER A 113 12.85 -22.33 13.97
CA SER A 113 13.37 -23.40 14.81
C SER A 113 13.22 -24.76 14.10
N PHE A 114 14.24 -25.11 13.32
CA PHE A 114 14.32 -26.39 12.61
C PHE A 114 14.69 -27.52 13.58
N GLY A 115 13.68 -28.28 13.97
CA GLY A 115 13.82 -29.55 14.67
C GLY A 115 12.48 -30.29 14.65
N GLU A 116 12.37 -31.26 13.75
CA GLU A 116 11.36 -32.33 13.65
C GLU A 116 10.00 -32.05 12.97
N GLU A 117 9.47 -30.83 12.91
CA GLU A 117 8.17 -30.60 12.23
C GLU A 117 8.16 -29.45 11.21
N HIS A 118 8.08 -29.80 9.93
CA HIS A 118 8.06 -28.88 8.79
C HIS A 118 6.64 -28.42 8.41
N LEU A 119 5.85 -27.98 9.38
CA LEU A 119 4.48 -27.55 9.11
C LEU A 119 4.41 -26.02 8.96
N PRO A 120 3.66 -25.52 7.95
CA PRO A 120 3.36 -24.10 7.85
C PRO A 120 2.65 -23.60 9.13
N GLU A 121 2.99 -22.41 9.63
CA GLU A 121 2.46 -21.85 10.87
C GLU A 121 0.92 -21.86 10.93
N PHE A 122 0.27 -21.52 9.82
CA PHE A 122 -1.19 -21.52 9.78
C PHE A 122 -1.78 -22.93 9.84
N LEU A 123 -1.11 -23.92 9.25
CA LEU A 123 -1.55 -25.31 9.32
C LEU A 123 -1.44 -25.84 10.76
N VAL A 124 -0.37 -25.48 11.47
CA VAL A 124 -0.21 -25.77 12.90
C VAL A 124 -1.35 -25.14 13.71
N ALA A 125 -1.70 -23.89 13.45
CA ALA A 125 -2.82 -23.22 14.12
C ALA A 125 -4.17 -23.94 13.86
N LEU A 126 -4.41 -24.40 12.62
CA LEU A 126 -5.59 -25.19 12.28
C LEU A 126 -5.61 -26.56 12.97
N LEU A 127 -4.46 -27.22 13.10
CA LEU A 127 -4.35 -28.50 13.82
C LEU A 127 -4.64 -28.32 15.32
N TYR A 128 -4.13 -27.26 15.94
CA TYR A 128 -4.48 -26.93 17.34
C TYR A 128 -5.97 -26.65 17.51
N LEU A 129 -6.58 -25.91 16.58
CA LEU A 129 -8.03 -25.69 16.56
C LEU A 129 -8.82 -26.99 16.46
N ALA A 130 -8.39 -27.89 15.57
CA ALA A 130 -9.03 -29.19 15.39
C ALA A 130 -8.90 -30.05 16.65
N ALA A 131 -7.72 -30.06 17.28
CA ALA A 131 -7.49 -30.77 18.54
C ALA A 131 -8.35 -30.19 19.68
N ASP A 132 -8.36 -28.87 19.87
CA ASP A 132 -9.21 -28.20 20.86
C ASP A 132 -10.68 -28.53 20.64
N PHE A 133 -11.12 -28.54 19.37
CA PHE A 133 -12.47 -28.97 19.02
C PHE A 133 -12.73 -30.41 19.46
N THR A 134 -11.88 -31.37 19.10
CA THR A 134 -12.12 -32.77 19.47
C THR A 134 -12.18 -33.00 20.98
N LEU A 135 -11.38 -32.26 21.76
CA LEU A 135 -11.33 -32.39 23.21
C LEU A 135 -12.49 -31.65 23.91
N ASN A 136 -12.87 -30.47 23.43
CA ASN A 136 -13.79 -29.56 24.12
C ASN A 136 -15.19 -29.47 23.48
N SER A 137 -15.42 -30.03 22.28
CA SER A 137 -16.72 -29.96 21.60
C SER A 137 -17.84 -30.61 22.38
N ILE A 138 -17.54 -31.59 23.24
CA ILE A 138 -18.55 -32.33 23.98
C ILE A 138 -19.17 -31.45 25.08
N SER A 139 -18.43 -30.48 25.61
CA SER A 139 -18.85 -29.72 26.79
C SER A 139 -19.56 -28.40 26.50
N ASN A 140 -19.48 -27.84 25.28
CA ASN A 140 -20.09 -26.54 25.00
C ASN A 140 -20.53 -26.36 23.52
N PRO A 141 -21.83 -26.51 23.20
CA PRO A 141 -22.34 -26.37 21.83
C PRO A 141 -22.24 -24.94 21.29
N ASN A 142 -22.13 -23.92 22.14
CA ASN A 142 -22.04 -22.52 21.70
C ASN A 142 -20.70 -22.19 21.01
N ARG A 143 -19.73 -23.12 20.97
CA ARG A 143 -18.46 -22.94 20.26
C ARG A 143 -18.54 -23.16 18.74
N LEU A 144 -19.73 -23.37 18.18
CA LEU A 144 -20.01 -23.54 16.75
C LEU A 144 -19.34 -22.50 15.84
N HIS A 145 -19.19 -21.25 16.30
CA HIS A 145 -18.58 -20.19 15.50
C HIS A 145 -17.10 -20.47 15.16
N PHE A 146 -16.35 -21.17 16.02
CA PHE A 146 -14.95 -21.52 15.74
C PHE A 146 -14.80 -22.54 14.61
N PHE A 147 -15.85 -23.32 14.32
CA PHE A 147 -15.80 -24.38 13.29
C PHE A 147 -15.82 -23.84 11.88
N ARG A 148 -16.28 -22.59 11.68
CA ARG A 148 -16.21 -21.95 10.37
C ARG A 148 -14.77 -21.86 9.86
N GLN A 149 -13.79 -21.73 10.77
CA GLN A 149 -12.37 -21.69 10.41
C GLN A 149 -11.82 -23.08 10.03
N LEU A 150 -12.38 -24.16 10.56
CA LEU A 150 -11.98 -25.53 10.18
C LEU A 150 -12.37 -25.87 8.74
N ASN A 151 -13.30 -25.14 8.12
CA ASN A 151 -13.55 -25.24 6.67
C ASN A 151 -12.30 -24.91 5.84
N LEU A 152 -11.35 -24.15 6.40
CA LEU A 152 -10.06 -23.88 5.75
C LEU A 152 -9.16 -25.12 5.70
N PHE A 153 -9.42 -26.15 6.50
CA PHE A 153 -8.72 -27.44 6.50
C PHE A 153 -9.14 -28.38 5.34
N ASN A 154 -9.91 -27.87 4.38
CA ASN A 154 -10.35 -28.65 3.23
C ASN A 154 -9.14 -29.11 2.39
N SER A 155 -9.10 -30.40 2.03
CA SER A 155 -8.03 -30.99 1.20
C SER A 155 -7.90 -30.38 -0.20
N LYS A 156 -8.93 -29.64 -0.65
CA LYS A 156 -8.87 -28.85 -1.89
C LYS A 156 -7.93 -27.65 -1.78
N HIS A 157 -7.58 -27.20 -0.58
CA HIS A 157 -6.64 -26.10 -0.35
C HIS A 157 -5.21 -26.64 -0.25
N GLY A 158 -4.29 -26.04 -1.02
CA GLY A 158 -2.86 -26.31 -0.85
C GLY A 158 -2.26 -25.42 0.23
N PHE A 159 -1.55 -26.01 1.20
CA PHE A 159 -0.85 -25.29 2.28
C PHE A 159 0.65 -25.10 2.04
N HIS A 160 1.16 -25.72 0.99
CA HIS A 160 2.59 -25.73 0.66
C HIS A 160 2.82 -25.06 -0.69
N PRO A 161 4.01 -24.53 -0.96
CA PRO A 161 4.37 -24.08 -2.30
C PRO A 161 4.43 -25.25 -3.29
N ILE A 162 4.36 -24.95 -4.58
CA ILE A 162 4.43 -25.87 -5.71
C ILE A 162 5.83 -26.47 -5.73
N GLY A 163 5.90 -27.80 -5.77
CA GLY A 163 7.18 -28.53 -5.75
C GLY A 163 7.79 -28.68 -4.35
N PHE A 164 7.08 -28.29 -3.29
CA PHE A 164 7.49 -28.59 -1.93
C PHE A 164 7.53 -30.12 -1.69
N SER A 165 8.57 -30.57 -1.00
CA SER A 165 8.73 -31.97 -0.57
C SER A 165 9.43 -32.02 0.79
N TYR A 166 8.87 -32.82 1.69
CA TYR A 166 9.46 -33.12 3.00
C TYR A 166 10.77 -33.92 2.90
N LEU A 167 10.95 -34.67 1.82
CA LEU A 167 12.13 -35.50 1.60
C LEU A 167 13.33 -34.68 1.09
N ARG A 168 13.17 -33.37 0.87
CA ARG A 168 14.26 -32.53 0.41
C ARG A 168 15.09 -32.08 1.61
N GLU A 169 16.21 -32.76 1.84
CA GLU A 169 17.09 -32.63 3.02
C GLU A 169 17.65 -31.22 3.26
N ASN A 170 17.65 -30.32 2.25
CA ASN A 170 18.28 -29.00 2.33
C ASN A 170 17.33 -27.84 2.00
N ASN A 171 16.10 -27.86 2.52
CA ASN A 171 15.22 -26.69 2.45
C ASN A 171 15.64 -25.65 3.50
N SER A 172 16.60 -24.79 3.17
CA SER A 172 16.88 -23.63 4.00
C SER A 172 15.64 -22.72 4.06
N TYR A 173 15.45 -22.04 5.19
CA TYR A 173 14.33 -21.11 5.37
C TYR A 173 14.23 -20.07 4.25
N SER A 174 15.37 -19.57 3.78
CA SER A 174 15.42 -18.57 2.69
C SER A 174 14.92 -19.13 1.36
N VAL A 175 15.21 -20.39 1.04
CA VAL A 175 14.71 -21.06 -0.17
C VAL A 175 13.20 -21.23 -0.09
N LEU A 176 12.70 -21.74 1.04
CA LEU A 176 11.28 -21.99 1.23
C LEU A 176 10.44 -20.70 1.22
N ARG A 177 10.96 -19.65 1.87
CA ARG A 177 10.36 -18.31 1.83
C ARG A 177 10.34 -17.75 0.41
N GLY A 178 11.40 -17.97 -0.37
CA GLY A 178 11.46 -17.60 -1.78
C GLY A 178 10.47 -18.38 -2.65
N ASP A 179 10.25 -19.65 -2.36
CA ASP A 179 9.25 -20.47 -3.06
C ASP A 179 7.82 -20.02 -2.74
N ILE A 180 7.51 -19.68 -1.49
CA ILE A 180 6.22 -19.05 -1.10
C ILE A 180 6.00 -17.76 -1.88
N GLU A 181 7.01 -16.88 -1.90
CA GLU A 181 6.93 -15.59 -2.59
C GLU A 181 6.71 -15.76 -4.10
N ARG A 182 7.45 -16.67 -4.73
CA ARG A 182 7.31 -16.98 -6.16
C ARG A 182 5.89 -17.45 -6.48
N ASP A 183 5.34 -18.36 -5.68
CA ASP A 183 4.00 -18.90 -5.89
C ASP A 183 2.91 -17.86 -5.68
N PHE A 184 3.05 -17.08 -4.61
CA PHE A 184 2.15 -15.99 -4.29
C PHE A 184 2.01 -15.01 -5.47
N LEU A 185 3.14 -14.59 -6.04
CA LEU A 185 3.17 -13.65 -7.16
C LEU A 185 2.71 -14.28 -8.48
N ARG A 186 3.10 -15.52 -8.76
CA ARG A 186 2.83 -16.18 -10.04
C ARG A 186 1.35 -16.48 -10.23
N CYS A 187 0.67 -16.89 -9.16
CA CYS A 187 -0.68 -17.41 -9.28
C CYS A 187 -1.77 -16.32 -9.29
N GLY A 188 -1.60 -15.26 -8.50
CA GLY A 188 -2.60 -14.18 -8.42
C GLY A 188 -3.94 -14.57 -7.76
N LYS A 189 -4.03 -15.76 -7.15
CA LYS A 189 -5.18 -16.26 -6.37
C LYS A 189 -4.74 -16.90 -5.05
N THR A 190 -3.46 -16.83 -4.74
CA THR A 190 -2.87 -17.42 -3.54
C THR A 190 -3.06 -16.46 -2.39
N VAL A 191 -3.50 -16.97 -1.25
CA VAL A 191 -3.66 -16.16 -0.05
C VAL A 191 -2.48 -16.44 0.86
N LEU A 192 -1.77 -15.38 1.25
CA LEU A 192 -0.73 -15.45 2.27
C LEU A 192 -1.36 -15.20 3.63
N ILE A 193 -1.22 -16.16 4.54
CA ILE A 193 -1.77 -16.17 5.88
C ILE A 193 -0.61 -16.11 6.86
N SER A 194 -0.62 -15.11 7.74
CA SER A 194 0.43 -14.95 8.74
C SER A 194 -0.12 -14.21 9.95
N LYS A 195 0.63 -14.24 11.05
CA LYS A 195 0.41 -13.35 12.20
C LYS A 195 0.40 -11.90 11.72
N SER A 196 -0.50 -11.07 12.24
CA SER A 196 -0.73 -9.69 11.81
C SER A 196 0.55 -8.85 11.82
N THR A 197 1.36 -9.05 12.86
CA THR A 197 2.66 -8.41 13.06
C THR A 197 3.66 -8.73 11.95
N GLN A 198 3.75 -9.99 11.55
CA GLN A 198 4.60 -10.44 10.46
C GLN A 198 4.02 -10.04 9.10
N LEU A 199 2.70 -10.17 8.95
CA LEU A 199 1.98 -9.89 7.72
C LEU A 199 2.10 -8.43 7.29
N GLU A 200 2.11 -7.49 8.23
CA GLU A 200 2.32 -6.07 7.94
C GLU A 200 3.70 -5.82 7.31
N SER A 201 4.75 -6.40 7.88
CA SER A 201 6.11 -6.28 7.34
C SER A 201 6.25 -6.96 5.97
N GLU A 202 5.58 -8.11 5.77
CA GLU A 202 5.52 -8.82 4.50
C GLU A 202 4.75 -8.02 3.45
N TYR A 203 3.63 -7.40 3.82
CA TYR A 203 2.85 -6.52 2.94
C TYR A 203 3.68 -5.32 2.47
N GLU A 204 4.36 -4.64 3.40
CA GLU A 204 5.24 -3.51 3.06
C GLU A 204 6.37 -3.95 2.12
N TYR A 205 7.01 -5.09 2.41
CA TYR A 205 8.05 -5.67 1.55
C TYR A 205 7.51 -5.97 0.15
N LEU A 206 6.39 -6.68 0.05
CA LEU A 206 5.83 -7.11 -1.23
C LEU A 206 5.31 -5.93 -2.04
N SER A 207 4.61 -4.97 -1.42
CA SER A 207 4.09 -3.78 -2.11
C SER A 207 5.20 -2.89 -2.66
N ARG A 208 6.34 -2.79 -1.95
CA ARG A 208 7.51 -2.03 -2.40
C ARG A 208 8.26 -2.71 -3.55
N ASN A 209 8.45 -4.03 -3.47
CA ASN A 209 9.22 -4.78 -4.47
C ASN A 209 8.39 -5.17 -5.69
N TYR A 210 7.06 -5.24 -5.56
CA TYR A 210 6.14 -5.68 -6.61
C TYR A 210 5.03 -4.66 -6.93
N PRO A 211 5.37 -3.42 -7.33
CA PRO A 211 4.39 -2.34 -7.52
C PRO A 211 3.33 -2.64 -8.59
N ASN A 212 3.64 -3.52 -9.55
CA ASN A 212 2.71 -3.92 -10.61
C ASN A 212 1.67 -4.95 -10.14
N THR A 213 1.84 -5.52 -8.94
CA THR A 213 0.91 -6.48 -8.35
C THR A 213 0.01 -5.76 -7.35
N LYS A 214 -1.31 -5.74 -7.59
CA LYS A 214 -2.25 -5.18 -6.62
C LYS A 214 -2.38 -6.16 -5.46
N LEU A 215 -1.91 -5.78 -4.29
CA LEU A 215 -2.03 -6.56 -3.07
C LEU A 215 -3.21 -6.05 -2.26
N PHE A 216 -4.02 -6.98 -1.76
CA PHE A 216 -5.15 -6.68 -0.88
C PHE A 216 -4.89 -7.30 0.48
N LYS A 217 -4.90 -6.49 1.52
CA LYS A 217 -4.84 -6.93 2.91
C LYS A 217 -6.25 -6.95 3.49
N SER A 218 -6.60 -8.03 4.17
CA SER A 218 -7.85 -8.12 4.92
C SER A 218 -7.86 -7.18 6.14
N SER A 219 -9.01 -6.55 6.41
CA SER A 219 -9.30 -5.89 7.69
C SER A 219 -9.68 -6.88 8.80
N GLN A 220 -10.29 -8.00 8.44
CA GLN A 220 -10.73 -9.04 9.35
C GLN A 220 -9.66 -10.11 9.55
N GLY A 221 -9.39 -10.44 10.82
CA GLY A 221 -8.55 -11.58 11.14
C GLY A 221 -9.33 -12.87 10.95
N VAL A 222 -8.68 -13.91 10.44
CA VAL A 222 -9.23 -15.27 10.42
C VAL A 222 -9.43 -15.74 11.85
N GLN A 223 -8.41 -15.52 12.68
CA GLN A 223 -8.41 -15.93 14.08
C GLN A 223 -7.64 -14.90 14.90
N GLY A 224 -8.08 -14.64 16.12
CA GLY A 224 -7.40 -13.78 17.07
C GLY A 224 -7.12 -14.54 18.36
N TYR A 225 -5.86 -14.87 18.60
CA TYR A 225 -5.41 -15.31 19.91
C TYR A 225 -4.83 -14.12 20.64
N SER A 226 -5.32 -13.84 21.85
CA SER A 226 -4.61 -12.94 22.75
C SER A 226 -3.34 -13.63 23.20
N GLY A 227 -2.23 -12.94 23.11
CA GLY A 227 -0.96 -13.44 23.60
C GLY A 227 -0.16 -12.34 24.25
N GLY A 228 0.83 -12.77 25.02
CA GLY A 228 1.52 -11.90 25.95
C GLY A 228 2.46 -12.66 26.86
N LEU A 229 3.22 -11.90 27.62
CA LEU A 229 4.17 -12.45 28.58
C LEU A 229 3.45 -12.87 29.86
N SER A 230 3.61 -14.13 30.24
CA SER A 230 3.20 -14.62 31.55
C SER A 230 4.39 -14.55 32.49
N PHE A 231 4.16 -14.04 33.70
CA PHE A 231 5.17 -13.96 34.74
C PHE A 231 4.73 -14.81 35.92
N HIS A 232 5.62 -15.69 36.38
CA HIS A 232 5.40 -16.39 37.63
C HIS A 232 5.58 -15.39 38.78
N HIS A 233 4.56 -15.24 39.64
CA HIS A 233 4.55 -14.29 40.76
C HIS A 233 4.67 -12.78 40.37
N PRO A 234 3.72 -12.23 39.59
CA PRO A 234 3.85 -10.89 39.03
C PRO A 234 3.91 -9.77 40.09
N TRP A 235 3.29 -9.98 41.25
CA TRP A 235 3.11 -8.96 42.28
C TRP A 235 4.40 -8.53 43.01
N LYS A 236 5.37 -9.43 43.16
CA LYS A 236 6.62 -9.18 43.91
C LYS A 236 7.85 -9.05 43.01
N SER A 237 7.73 -9.40 41.73
CA SER A 237 8.88 -9.41 40.82
C SER A 237 9.30 -7.99 40.43
N VAL A 238 10.57 -7.66 40.69
CA VAL A 238 11.21 -6.43 40.19
C VAL A 238 11.24 -6.42 38.66
N VAL A 239 11.31 -7.60 38.03
CA VAL A 239 11.34 -7.76 36.57
C VAL A 239 10.03 -7.25 35.95
N VAL A 240 8.88 -7.63 36.49
CA VAL A 240 7.57 -7.17 35.99
C VAL A 240 7.41 -5.67 36.10
N LYS A 241 7.82 -5.06 37.22
CA LYS A 241 7.78 -3.61 37.40
C LYS A 241 8.63 -2.88 36.36
N ARG A 242 9.87 -3.34 36.13
CA ARG A 242 10.76 -2.75 35.11
C ARG A 242 10.23 -2.96 33.70
N PHE A 243 9.77 -4.16 33.39
CA PHE A 243 9.18 -4.48 32.08
C PHE A 243 7.97 -3.59 31.79
N LYS A 244 7.07 -3.41 32.77
CA LYS A 244 5.94 -2.47 32.66
C LYS A 244 6.43 -1.06 32.30
N THR A 245 7.41 -0.52 33.03
CA THR A 245 7.99 0.80 32.72
C THR A 245 8.59 0.85 31.30
N THR A 246 9.26 -0.20 30.84
CA THR A 246 9.82 -0.29 29.48
C THR A 246 8.73 -0.30 28.40
N VAL A 247 7.61 -1.01 28.64
CA VAL A 247 6.46 -1.04 27.74
C VAL A 247 5.74 0.31 27.73
N GLU A 248 5.49 0.91 28.89
CA GLU A 248 4.85 2.23 29.03
C GLU A 248 5.69 3.34 28.38
N ALA A 249 7.02 3.24 28.45
CA ALA A 249 7.94 4.14 27.75
C ALA A 249 7.98 3.91 26.22
N GLY A 250 7.30 2.90 25.68
CA GLY A 250 7.26 2.59 24.25
C GLY A 250 8.51 1.91 23.70
N VAL A 251 9.50 1.60 24.55
CA VAL A 251 10.78 1.00 24.14
C VAL A 251 10.57 -0.39 23.54
N TRP A 252 9.68 -1.19 24.15
CA TRP A 252 9.36 -2.54 23.64
C TRP A 252 8.81 -2.51 22.21
N GLY A 253 7.82 -1.65 21.94
CA GLY A 253 7.23 -1.54 20.61
C GLY A 253 8.21 -1.00 19.56
N TYR A 254 9.19 -0.17 19.95
CA TYR A 254 10.26 0.26 19.07
C TYR A 254 11.18 -0.90 18.66
N VAL A 255 11.63 -1.71 19.63
CA VAL A 255 12.49 -2.88 19.39
C VAL A 255 11.79 -3.89 18.48
N GLU A 256 10.53 -4.19 18.76
CA GLU A 256 9.73 -5.13 17.97
C GLU A 256 9.56 -4.68 16.51
N ARG A 257 9.37 -3.37 16.28
CA ARG A 257 9.28 -2.81 14.92
C ARG A 257 10.62 -2.89 14.18
N GLU A 258 11.71 -2.63 14.88
CA GLU A 258 13.06 -2.65 14.30
C GLU A 258 13.49 -4.08 13.94
N GLU A 259 13.20 -5.06 14.80
CA GLU A 259 13.46 -6.48 14.53
C GLU A 259 12.73 -6.95 13.27
N LYS A 260 11.44 -6.60 13.14
CA LYS A 260 10.64 -6.92 11.94
C LYS A 260 11.20 -6.28 10.67
N ARG A 261 11.68 -5.03 10.75
CA ARG A 261 12.32 -4.37 9.60
C ARG A 261 13.59 -5.09 9.17
N ARG A 262 14.39 -5.57 10.13
CA ARG A 262 15.64 -6.29 9.85
C ARG A 262 15.41 -7.60 9.10
N ILE A 263 14.33 -8.35 9.41
CA ILE A 263 14.00 -9.62 8.74
C ILE A 263 13.79 -9.44 7.22
N ASN A 264 13.35 -8.27 6.78
CA ASN A 264 13.06 -7.97 5.37
C ASN A 264 14.15 -7.16 4.66
N TYR A 265 15.03 -6.50 5.40
CA TYR A 265 16.02 -5.58 4.84
C TYR A 265 17.01 -6.25 3.88
N ASN A 266 17.50 -7.44 4.22
CA ASN A 266 18.46 -8.21 3.41
C ASN A 266 17.81 -9.18 2.42
N ARG A 267 16.47 -9.16 2.29
CA ARG A 267 15.74 -10.10 1.45
C ARG A 267 15.76 -9.66 0.00
N ILE A 268 16.34 -10.50 -0.87
CA ILE A 268 16.37 -10.28 -2.32
C ILE A 268 15.02 -10.71 -2.93
N PRO A 269 14.35 -9.86 -3.73
CA PRO A 269 13.09 -10.23 -4.37
C PRO A 269 13.31 -11.38 -5.36
N VAL A 270 12.40 -12.36 -5.32
CA VAL A 270 12.54 -13.59 -6.11
C VAL A 270 12.33 -13.35 -7.60
N MET A 271 11.43 -12.42 -7.96
CA MET A 271 11.17 -12.08 -9.36
C MET A 271 11.68 -10.67 -9.60
N LYS A 272 12.74 -10.52 -10.40
CA LYS A 272 13.11 -9.21 -10.93
C LYS A 272 12.06 -8.85 -11.97
N HIS A 273 11.38 -7.71 -11.80
CA HIS A 273 10.57 -7.16 -12.87
C HIS A 273 11.43 -7.09 -14.13
N ALA A 274 10.92 -7.66 -15.23
CA ALA A 274 11.56 -7.52 -16.52
C ALA A 274 11.74 -6.03 -16.76
N LYS A 275 13.00 -5.58 -16.85
CA LYS A 275 13.35 -4.16 -17.00
C LYS A 275 12.75 -3.51 -18.25
N ASP A 276 12.12 -4.32 -19.10
CA ASP A 276 11.45 -3.93 -20.34
C ASP A 276 10.03 -3.38 -20.13
N ASP A 277 9.46 -3.51 -18.92
CA ASP A 277 8.35 -2.66 -18.51
C ASP A 277 8.92 -1.26 -18.27
N LYS A 278 9.14 -0.52 -19.37
CA LYS A 278 9.40 0.93 -19.35
C LYS A 278 8.48 1.49 -18.28
N PRO A 279 9.00 2.06 -17.18
CA PRO A 279 8.17 2.50 -16.07
C PRO A 279 7.09 3.38 -16.67
N THR A 280 5.86 2.89 -16.70
CA THR A 280 4.71 3.67 -17.12
C THR A 280 4.73 4.87 -16.21
N ASN A 281 5.19 6.00 -16.77
CA ASN A 281 5.64 7.19 -16.05
C ASN A 281 4.93 7.30 -14.71
N ILE A 282 5.65 7.11 -13.60
CA ILE A 282 5.10 7.22 -12.25
C ILE A 282 4.59 8.67 -12.00
N ALA A 283 4.97 9.61 -12.86
CA ALA A 283 4.37 10.94 -12.97
C ALA A 283 2.92 10.95 -13.51
N THR A 284 2.35 9.81 -13.88
CA THR A 284 0.91 9.68 -14.16
C THR A 284 0.19 9.56 -12.83
N LEU A 285 0.15 10.67 -12.08
CA LEU A 285 -0.64 10.81 -10.87
C LEU A 285 -2.13 10.73 -11.25
N GLY A 286 -2.61 9.50 -11.45
CA GLY A 286 -4.02 9.12 -11.66
C GLY A 286 -4.83 9.99 -12.62
N GLY A 287 -4.22 10.57 -13.66
CA GLY A 287 -4.88 11.57 -14.51
C GLY A 287 -5.25 12.90 -13.80
N ALA A 288 -5.20 12.96 -12.47
CA ALA A 288 -5.57 14.14 -11.69
C ALA A 288 -4.67 15.34 -12.01
N PHE A 289 -3.35 15.16 -12.09
CA PHE A 289 -2.49 16.28 -12.51
C PHE A 289 -2.77 16.73 -13.94
N LEU A 290 -3.03 15.79 -14.86
CA LEU A 290 -3.39 16.15 -16.23
C LEU A 290 -4.68 17.00 -16.24
N THR A 291 -5.67 16.64 -15.43
CA THR A 291 -6.90 17.46 -15.30
C THR A 291 -6.62 18.84 -14.72
N VAL A 292 -5.74 18.96 -13.73
CA VAL A 292 -5.33 20.26 -13.16
C VAL A 292 -4.61 21.11 -14.21
N PHE A 293 -3.70 20.52 -14.99
CA PHE A 293 -3.02 21.23 -16.09
C PHE A 293 -3.98 21.67 -17.19
N ILE A 294 -4.94 20.83 -17.58
CA ILE A 294 -5.96 21.18 -18.57
C ILE A 294 -6.84 22.33 -18.05
N LEU A 295 -7.29 22.25 -16.79
CA LEU A 295 -8.12 23.29 -16.19
C LEU A 295 -7.34 24.60 -16.06
N ALA A 296 -6.13 24.58 -15.49
CA ALA A 296 -5.28 25.76 -15.34
C ALA A 296 -4.91 26.38 -16.69
N GLY A 297 -4.53 25.55 -17.67
CA GLY A 297 -4.23 25.99 -19.02
C GLY A 297 -5.44 26.61 -19.71
N SER A 298 -6.62 26.01 -19.60
CA SER A 298 -7.85 26.55 -20.17
C SER A 298 -8.24 27.90 -19.54
N LEU A 299 -8.09 28.04 -18.22
CA LEU A 299 -8.36 29.29 -17.51
C LEU A 299 -7.38 30.38 -17.93
N ALA A 300 -6.08 30.04 -18.05
CA ALA A 300 -5.06 30.96 -18.53
C ALA A 300 -5.30 31.40 -19.99
N CYS A 301 -5.76 30.49 -20.87
CA CYS A 301 -6.13 30.86 -22.23
C CYS A 301 -7.31 31.83 -22.27
N VAL A 302 -8.35 31.61 -21.45
CA VAL A 302 -9.51 32.50 -21.38
C VAL A 302 -9.13 33.89 -20.86
N THR A 303 -8.30 33.98 -19.81
CA THR A 303 -7.87 35.28 -19.28
C THR A 303 -7.02 36.06 -20.28
N ILE A 304 -6.14 35.39 -21.04
CA ILE A 304 -5.37 36.02 -22.11
C ILE A 304 -6.29 36.56 -23.21
N LEU A 305 -7.32 35.80 -23.62
CA LEU A 305 -8.28 36.26 -24.62
C LEU A 305 -9.08 37.49 -24.15
N VAL A 306 -9.57 37.49 -22.91
CA VAL A 306 -10.27 38.64 -22.32
C VAL A 306 -9.35 39.86 -22.27
N PHE A 307 -8.10 39.67 -21.84
CA PHE A 307 -7.10 40.74 -21.80
C PHE A 307 -6.84 41.35 -23.19
N ILE A 308 -6.72 40.53 -24.24
CA ILE A 308 -6.55 41.02 -25.61
C ILE A 308 -7.75 41.86 -26.07
N ILE A 309 -8.98 41.43 -25.74
CA ILE A 309 -10.21 42.14 -26.10
C ILE A 309 -10.28 43.49 -25.37
N GLU A 310 -10.01 43.51 -24.07
CA GLU A 310 -10.00 44.74 -23.27
C GLU A 310 -8.89 45.72 -23.71
N CYS A 311 -7.68 45.21 -23.96
CA CYS A 311 -6.58 46.01 -24.48
C CYS A 311 -6.92 46.62 -25.83
N ARG A 312 -7.52 45.87 -26.76
CA ARG A 312 -7.96 46.41 -28.06
C ARG A 312 -9.01 47.52 -27.87
N SER A 313 -9.99 47.31 -26.99
CA SER A 313 -10.99 48.33 -26.67
C SER A 313 -10.34 49.63 -26.13
N ARG A 314 -9.44 49.52 -25.15
CA ARG A 314 -8.72 50.68 -24.59
C ARG A 314 -7.84 51.39 -25.62
N ILE A 315 -7.12 50.64 -26.46
CA ILE A 315 -6.29 51.21 -27.53
C ILE A 315 -7.16 51.94 -28.56
N THR A 316 -8.32 51.40 -28.94
CA THR A 316 -9.26 52.07 -29.86
C THR A 316 -9.84 53.35 -29.27
N LEU A 317 -10.17 53.37 -27.97
CA LEU A 317 -10.64 54.57 -27.28
C LEU A 317 -9.55 55.66 -27.20
N LEU A 318 -8.32 55.29 -26.86
CA LEU A 318 -7.18 56.21 -26.83
C LEU A 318 -6.90 56.80 -28.20
N THR A 319 -6.85 55.96 -29.24
CA THR A 319 -6.58 56.42 -30.62
C THR A 319 -7.69 57.31 -31.16
N THR A 320 -8.96 57.01 -30.88
CA THR A 320 -10.10 57.88 -31.26
C THR A 320 -10.06 59.23 -30.52
N ASN A 321 -9.75 59.25 -29.22
CA ASN A 321 -9.58 60.49 -28.46
C ASN A 321 -8.42 61.34 -28.99
N ILE A 322 -7.27 60.73 -29.28
CA ILE A 322 -6.12 61.43 -29.88
C ILE A 322 -6.49 62.00 -31.25
N ARG A 323 -7.17 61.22 -32.10
CA ARG A 323 -7.60 61.66 -33.42
C ARG A 323 -8.58 62.84 -33.33
N ARG A 324 -9.55 62.78 -32.40
CA ARG A 324 -10.51 63.85 -32.14
C ARG A 324 -9.84 65.12 -31.60
N ALA A 325 -8.87 64.98 -30.70
CA ALA A 325 -8.08 66.10 -30.19
C ALA A 325 -7.23 66.74 -31.30
N TYR A 326 -6.64 65.93 -32.19
CA TYR A 326 -5.86 66.40 -33.32
C TYR A 326 -6.74 67.13 -34.35
N THR A 327 -7.92 66.60 -34.70
CA THR A 327 -8.85 67.28 -35.62
C THR A 327 -9.36 68.59 -35.04
N LEU A 328 -9.70 68.64 -33.74
CA LEU A 328 -10.08 69.87 -33.05
C LEU A 328 -8.95 70.90 -33.03
N ARG A 329 -7.70 70.48 -32.77
CA ARG A 329 -6.53 71.37 -32.87
C ARG A 329 -6.37 71.92 -34.28
N ARG A 330 -6.50 71.09 -35.31
CA ARG A 330 -6.42 71.51 -36.72
C ARG A 330 -7.53 72.50 -37.07
N TYR A 331 -8.76 72.23 -36.66
CA TYR A 331 -9.91 73.12 -36.86
C TYR A 331 -9.70 74.49 -36.18
N ARG A 332 -9.21 74.51 -34.93
CA ARG A 332 -8.88 75.76 -34.22
C ARG A 332 -7.77 76.55 -34.92
N LYS A 333 -6.74 75.88 -35.46
CA LYS A 333 -5.69 76.54 -36.25
C LYS A 333 -6.25 77.16 -37.53
N LEU A 334 -7.07 76.42 -38.27
CA LEU A 334 -7.77 76.91 -39.47
C LEU A 334 -8.65 78.13 -39.15
N LYS A 335 -9.42 78.08 -38.05
CA LYS A 335 -10.26 79.21 -37.62
C LYS A 335 -9.44 80.45 -37.27
N LYS A 336 -8.28 80.28 -36.61
CA LYS A 336 -7.36 81.41 -36.32
C LYS A 336 -6.78 82.01 -37.60
N LEU A 337 -6.38 81.18 -38.57
CA LEU A 337 -5.88 81.66 -39.86
C LEU A 337 -6.97 82.39 -40.66
N ALA A 338 -8.20 81.88 -40.66
CA ALA A 338 -9.33 82.56 -41.30
C ALA A 338 -9.64 83.92 -40.65
N ALA A 339 -9.65 84.00 -39.31
CA ALA A 339 -9.84 85.26 -38.59
C ALA A 339 -8.73 86.29 -38.89
N MET A 340 -7.47 85.84 -38.92
CA MET A 340 -6.33 86.68 -39.33
C MET A 340 -6.49 87.20 -40.76
N ALA A 341 -6.92 86.35 -41.70
CA ALA A 341 -7.16 86.77 -43.09
C ALA A 341 -8.27 87.82 -43.20
N VAL A 342 -9.37 87.68 -42.42
CA VAL A 342 -10.45 88.68 -42.37
C VAL A 342 -9.96 90.02 -41.81
N ILE A 343 -9.15 90.02 -40.75
CA ILE A 343 -8.57 91.24 -40.18
C ILE A 343 -7.65 91.94 -41.20
N LEU A 344 -6.75 91.18 -41.85
CA LEU A 344 -5.86 91.73 -42.87
C LEU A 344 -6.64 92.32 -44.06
N ALA A 345 -7.71 91.65 -44.49
CA ALA A 345 -8.59 92.17 -45.54
C ALA A 345 -9.29 93.47 -45.10
N ALA A 346 -9.78 93.55 -43.86
CA ALA A 346 -10.43 94.76 -43.33
C ALA A 346 -9.46 95.94 -43.23
N VAL A 347 -8.23 95.72 -42.74
CA VAL A 347 -7.17 96.74 -42.67
C VAL A 347 -6.83 97.26 -44.08
N GLY A 348 -6.69 96.37 -45.06
CA GLY A 348 -6.43 96.77 -46.45
C GLY A 348 -7.54 97.61 -47.08
N VAL A 349 -8.81 97.35 -46.72
CA VAL A 349 -9.94 98.19 -47.17
C VAL A 349 -9.91 99.57 -46.51
N CYS A 350 -9.55 99.66 -45.22
CA CYS A 350 -9.45 100.94 -44.50
C CYS A 350 -8.30 101.83 -45.00
N GLU A 351 -7.14 101.27 -45.35
CA GLU A 351 -6.03 102.06 -45.91
C GLU A 351 -6.38 102.65 -47.28
N LYS A 352 -7.14 101.91 -48.10
CA LYS A 352 -7.56 102.39 -49.43
C LYS A 352 -8.54 103.58 -49.35
N GLY A 353 -9.29 103.72 -48.26
CA GLY A 353 -10.20 104.84 -48.04
C GLY A 353 -9.55 106.14 -47.54
N LYS A 354 -8.25 106.12 -47.21
CA LYS A 354 -7.53 107.30 -46.67
C LYS A 354 -6.77 108.09 -47.74
N ASN A 355 -6.65 107.54 -48.94
CA ASN A 355 -5.91 108.13 -50.08
C ASN A 355 -6.82 108.71 -51.18
N ASN A 356 -8.13 108.75 -50.93
CA ASN A 356 -9.11 109.51 -51.71
C ASN A 356 -9.65 110.64 -50.81
#